data_AF-A0A4U9UBI3-F1
#
_entry.id   AF-A0A4U9UBI3-F1
#
_cell.length_a   1.000
_cell.length_b   1.000
_cell.length_c   1.000
_cell.angle_alpha   90.00
_cell.angle_beta   90.00
_cell.angle_gamma   90.00
#
_symmetry.space_group_name_H-M   'P 1'
#
loop_
_entity.id
_entity.type
_entity.pdbx_description
1 polymer ?
#
loop_
_entity_poly.entity_id
_entity_poly.type
_entity_poly.pdbx_seq_one_letter_code
_entity_poly.pdbx_strand_id
1 'polypeptide(L)'
;MSIPQALLKYSDPDWTPPAQWDDGIPGMLFDYTLSGNKYQGRNTSNSAFSSYGTLGANYQGWRLRSNYQASLYSSGYGNDQRQFTTMTVYAARALERGRGESDDR
;
A
#
# COMPACT_ATOMS: atom_id res chain seq x y z
N MET A 1 -20.01 -17.71 20.40
CA MET A 1 -20.29 -18.22 19.04
C MET A 1 -19.68 -17.24 18.06
N SER A 2 -18.60 -17.65 17.40
CA SER A 2 -17.85 -16.83 16.45
C SER A 2 -18.58 -16.84 15.12
N ILE A 3 -19.21 -15.74 14.76
CA ILE A 3 -19.86 -15.56 13.47
C ILE A 3 -18.75 -15.22 12.46
N PRO A 4 -18.53 -16.02 11.41
CA PRO A 4 -17.57 -15.69 10.36
C PRO A 4 -18.06 -14.45 9.61
N GLN A 5 -17.18 -13.47 9.41
CA GLN A 5 -17.48 -12.21 8.70
C GLN A 5 -17.64 -12.38 7.18
N ALA A 6 -18.02 -13.57 6.70
CA ALA A 6 -18.26 -13.86 5.28
C ALA A 6 -19.74 -13.65 4.85
N LEU A 7 -20.58 -13.12 5.75
CA LEU A 7 -22.04 -13.07 5.59
C LEU A 7 -22.65 -11.68 5.77
N LEU A 8 -21.85 -10.61 5.82
CA LEU A 8 -22.40 -9.25 5.65
C LEU A 8 -22.56 -8.98 4.15
N LYS A 9 -23.70 -9.43 3.63
CA LYS A 9 -24.28 -8.96 2.37
C LYS A 9 -24.68 -7.49 2.58
N TYR A 10 -23.72 -6.57 2.50
CA TYR A 10 -24.02 -5.14 2.52
C TYR A 10 -24.43 -4.73 1.10
N SER A 11 -25.72 -4.47 0.97
CA SER A 11 -26.32 -3.77 -0.15
C SER A 11 -25.98 -2.30 0.02
N ASP A 12 -24.91 -1.81 -0.63
CA ASP A 12 -24.58 -0.38 -0.64
C ASP A 12 -25.49 0.36 -1.66
N PRO A 13 -26.33 1.31 -1.21
CA PRO A 13 -27.18 2.14 -2.08
C PRO A 13 -26.41 3.22 -2.86
N ASP A 14 -25.09 3.33 -2.69
CA ASP A 14 -24.18 4.24 -3.42
C ASP A 14 -23.54 3.58 -4.65
N TRP A 15 -24.25 2.66 -5.32
CA TRP A 15 -23.75 1.97 -6.51
C TRP A 15 -23.78 2.91 -7.73
N THR A 16 -22.69 3.64 -7.94
CA THR A 16 -22.44 4.36 -9.21
C THR A 16 -22.27 3.35 -10.35
N PRO A 17 -23.06 3.38 -11.43
CA PRO A 17 -22.99 2.38 -12.50
C PRO A 17 -21.55 2.29 -13.06
N PRO A 18 -21.02 1.08 -13.34
CA PRO A 18 -19.63 0.87 -13.79
C PRO A 18 -19.29 1.64 -15.08
N ALA A 19 -20.30 2.01 -15.87
CA ALA A 19 -20.16 2.86 -17.06
C ALA A 19 -19.65 4.29 -16.79
N GLN A 20 -19.59 4.74 -15.53
CA GLN A 20 -19.00 6.04 -15.14
C GLN A 20 -17.61 5.91 -14.53
N TRP A 21 -17.05 4.69 -14.44
CA TRP A 21 -15.67 4.50 -14.00
C TRP A 21 -14.76 4.92 -15.15
N ASP A 22 -14.32 6.17 -15.12
CA ASP A 22 -13.17 6.57 -15.91
C ASP A 22 -11.99 5.70 -15.47
N ASP A 23 -11.36 5.00 -16.44
CA ASP A 23 -10.17 4.16 -16.24
C ASP A 23 -9.00 4.93 -15.59
N GLY A 24 -9.14 6.25 -15.53
CA GLY A 24 -8.20 7.18 -14.96
C GLY A 24 -7.08 7.46 -15.96
N ILE A 25 -6.43 8.59 -15.76
CA ILE A 25 -5.31 8.98 -16.61
C ILE A 25 -4.12 8.07 -16.28
N PRO A 26 -3.46 7.49 -17.29
CA PRO A 26 -2.25 6.72 -17.07
C PRO A 26 -1.19 7.61 -16.43
N GLY A 27 -0.62 7.17 -15.31
CA GLY A 27 0.27 8.00 -14.52
C GLY A 27 1.04 7.22 -13.47
N MET A 28 2.15 7.79 -13.04
CA MET A 28 3.00 7.25 -11.98
C MET A 28 2.85 8.10 -10.72
N LEU A 29 2.93 7.44 -9.58
CA LEU A 29 2.86 8.02 -8.25
C LEU A 29 4.10 7.58 -7.48
N PHE A 30 4.72 8.52 -6.78
CA PHE A 30 5.82 8.22 -5.88
C PHE A 30 5.71 9.09 -4.66
N ASP A 31 5.61 8.44 -3.51
CA ASP A 31 5.53 9.07 -2.21
C ASP A 31 6.69 8.56 -1.35
N TYR A 32 7.33 9.46 -0.63
CA TYR A 32 8.43 9.13 0.27
C TYR A 32 8.25 9.86 1.59
N THR A 33 8.62 9.18 2.68
CA THR A 33 8.62 9.75 4.02
C THR A 33 9.90 9.35 4.72
N LEU A 34 10.62 10.36 5.22
CA LEU A 34 11.89 10.19 5.91
C LEU A 34 11.72 10.64 7.37
N SER A 35 12.22 9.84 8.30
CA SER A 35 12.21 10.14 9.72
C SER A 35 13.58 9.81 10.30
N GLY A 36 14.12 10.71 11.12
CA GLY A 36 15.44 10.54 11.72
C GLY A 36 15.41 10.99 13.17
N ASN A 37 16.00 10.18 14.05
CA ASN A 37 16.09 10.44 15.47
C ASN A 37 17.55 10.25 15.92
N LYS A 38 18.04 11.16 16.75
CA LYS A 38 19.36 11.07 17.35
C LYS A 38 19.22 11.11 18.87
N TYR A 39 19.73 10.07 19.52
CA TYR A 39 19.78 9.93 20.96
C TYR A 39 21.20 10.20 21.44
N GLN A 40 21.38 11.28 22.21
CA GLN A 40 22.66 11.64 22.81
C GLN A 40 22.62 11.28 24.30
N GLY A 41 23.27 10.19 24.68
CA GLY A 41 23.48 9.77 26.06
C GLY A 41 24.87 10.17 26.59
N ARG A 42 25.06 10.06 27.91
CA ARG A 42 26.27 10.51 28.61
C ARG A 42 27.57 9.82 28.14
N ASN A 43 27.47 8.56 27.71
CA ASN A 43 28.59 7.73 27.22
C ASN A 43 28.34 7.10 25.84
N THR A 44 27.23 7.41 25.17
CA THR A 44 26.80 6.72 23.95
C THR A 44 25.91 7.64 23.11
N SER A 45 26.16 7.69 21.82
CA SER A 45 25.30 8.37 20.84
C SER A 45 24.71 7.32 19.89
N ASN A 46 23.39 7.20 19.85
CA ASN A 46 22.70 6.32 18.91
C ASN A 46 21.91 7.16 17.91
N SER A 47 21.90 6.74 16.66
CA SER A 47 21.07 7.37 15.63
C SER A 47 20.23 6.31 14.95
N ALA A 48 18.96 6.66 14.71
CA ALA A 48 18.01 5.83 14.02
C ALA A 48 17.43 6.64 12.87
N PHE A 49 17.49 6.08 11.67
CA PHE A 49 16.92 6.68 10.48
C PHE A 49 15.98 5.66 9.84
N SER A 50 14.76 6.07 9.53
CA SER A 50 13.77 5.24 8.86
C SER A 50 13.21 5.98 7.65
N SER A 51 13.18 5.28 6.53
CA SER A 51 12.65 5.72 5.26
C SER A 51 11.54 4.77 4.83
N TYR A 52 10.43 5.33 4.39
CA TYR A 52 9.30 4.60 3.85
C TYR A 52 8.95 5.22 2.51
N GLY A 53 8.56 4.39 1.56
CA GLY A 53 8.06 4.92 0.30
C GLY A 53 7.08 3.99 -0.37
N THR A 54 6.24 4.62 -1.18
CA THR A 54 5.22 3.97 -1.98
C THR A 54 5.44 4.37 -3.42
N LEU A 55 5.50 3.37 -4.29
CA LEU A 55 5.56 3.51 -5.73
C LEU A 55 4.24 3.01 -6.31
N GLY A 56 3.67 3.77 -7.24
CA GLY A 56 2.42 3.43 -7.88
C GLY A 56 2.43 3.73 -9.37
N ALA A 57 1.70 2.92 -10.14
CA ALA A 57 1.37 3.22 -11.51
C ALA A 57 -0.10 2.92 -11.77
N ASN A 58 -0.74 3.72 -12.61
CA ASN A 58 -2.10 3.50 -13.07
C ASN A 58 -2.08 3.41 -14.60
N TYR A 59 -2.76 2.42 -15.18
CA TYR A 59 -2.86 2.24 -16.63
C TYR A 59 -4.12 1.45 -16.99
N GLN A 60 -5.05 2.05 -17.76
CA GLN A 60 -6.24 1.38 -18.31
C GLN A 60 -6.98 0.50 -17.28
N GLY A 61 -7.32 1.07 -16.11
CA GLY A 61 -8.01 0.36 -15.03
C GLY A 61 -7.11 -0.52 -14.13
N TRP A 62 -5.83 -0.73 -14.47
CA TRP A 62 -4.84 -1.37 -13.60
C TRP A 62 -4.22 -0.38 -12.64
N ARG A 63 -4.17 -0.74 -11.36
CA ARG A 63 -3.51 0.02 -10.29
C ARG A 63 -2.42 -0.87 -9.69
N LEU A 64 -1.18 -0.57 -10.05
CA LEU A 64 -0.01 -1.19 -9.43
C LEU A 64 0.44 -0.35 -8.25
N ARG A 65 0.73 -1.00 -7.12
CA ARG A 65 1.26 -0.36 -5.92
C ARG A 65 2.35 -1.24 -5.30
N SER A 66 3.42 -0.61 -4.83
CA SER A 66 4.57 -1.25 -4.18
C SER A 66 5.02 -0.41 -2.99
N ASN A 67 5.16 -1.04 -1.83
CA ASN A 67 5.59 -0.40 -0.59
C ASN A 67 6.95 -0.94 -0.14
N TYR A 68 7.85 -0.05 0.25
CA TYR A 68 9.14 -0.40 0.83
C TYR A 68 9.40 0.36 2.13
N GLN A 69 10.15 -0.28 3.02
CA GLN A 69 10.65 0.28 4.26
C GLN A 69 12.15 0.03 4.36
N ALA A 70 12.90 1.05 4.74
CA ALA A 70 14.31 0.97 5.04
C ALA A 70 14.57 1.59 6.41
N SER A 71 15.35 0.91 7.24
CA SER A 71 15.75 1.38 8.56
C SER A 71 17.25 1.24 8.72
N LEU A 72 17.88 2.28 9.23
CA LEU A 72 19.30 2.36 9.54
C LEU A 72 19.42 2.67 11.03
N TYR A 73 20.14 1.84 11.76
CA TYR A 73 20.45 2.05 13.16
C TYR A 73 21.96 2.10 13.31
N SER A 74 22.49 3.17 13.89
CA SER A 74 23.92 3.32 14.18
C SER A 74 24.10 3.53 15.67
N SER A 75 24.87 2.62 16.28
CA SER A 75 25.27 2.70 17.69
C SER A 75 26.67 3.29 17.80
N GLY A 76 26.89 4.16 18.79
CA GLY A 76 28.19 4.81 19.03
C GLY A 76 29.38 3.86 19.27
N TYR A 77 29.12 2.56 19.42
CA TYR A 77 30.12 1.50 19.54
C TYR A 77 30.50 0.84 18.20
N GLY A 78 30.06 1.38 17.06
CA GLY A 78 30.48 0.93 15.72
C GLY A 78 29.63 -0.19 15.11
N ASN A 79 28.47 -0.49 15.68
CA ASN A 79 27.50 -1.39 15.06
C ASN A 79 26.49 -0.58 14.24
N ASP A 80 26.67 -0.59 12.93
CA ASP A 80 25.72 -0.07 11.95
C ASP A 80 24.83 -1.21 11.45
N GLN A 81 23.57 -1.22 11.85
CA GLN A 81 22.58 -2.19 11.40
C GLN A 81 21.70 -1.56 10.33
N ARG A 82 21.77 -2.12 9.12
CA ARG A 82 20.95 -1.69 7.98
C ARG A 82 19.91 -2.77 7.69
N GLN A 83 18.64 -2.40 7.75
CA GLN A 83 17.54 -3.29 7.43
C GLN A 83 16.74 -2.70 6.28
N PHE A 84 16.57 -3.49 5.22
CA PHE A 84 15.69 -3.19 4.12
C PHE A 84 14.57 -4.23 4.08
N THR A 85 13.32 -3.79 3.96
CA THR A 85 12.16 -4.67 3.96
C THR A 85 11.16 -4.18 2.92
N THR A 86 10.97 -4.98 1.88
CA THR A 86 9.86 -4.79 0.94
C THR A 86 8.59 -5.34 1.58
N MET A 87 7.59 -4.47 1.79
CA MET A 87 6.41 -4.86 2.57
C MET A 87 5.36 -5.57 1.71
N THR A 88 4.98 -4.96 0.59
CA THR A 88 3.88 -5.48 -0.24
C THR A 88 3.98 -4.95 -1.65
N VAL A 89 3.69 -5.82 -2.62
CA VAL A 89 3.50 -5.46 -4.04
C VAL A 89 2.18 -6.06 -4.49
N TYR A 90 1.29 -5.25 -5.07
CA TYR A 90 0.01 -5.72 -5.57
C TYR A 90 -0.43 -4.96 -6.81
N ALA A 91 -1.22 -5.64 -7.64
CA ALA A 91 -1.91 -5.07 -8.78
C ALA A 91 -3.41 -5.30 -8.60
N ALA A 92 -4.21 -4.25 -8.75
CA ALA A 92 -5.66 -4.33 -8.71
C ALA A 92 -6.24 -3.87 -10.05
N ARG A 93 -7.23 -4.59 -10.55
CA ARG A 93 -8.06 -4.17 -11.68
C ARG A 93 -9.52 -4.26 -11.27
N ALA A 94 -10.29 -3.23 -11.58
CA ALA A 94 -11.75 -3.27 -11.49
C ALA A 94 -12.29 -4.31 -12.48
N LEU A 95 -13.04 -5.31 -11.99
CA LEU A 95 -13.80 -6.19 -12.85
C LEU A 95 -15.13 -5.52 -13.16
N GLU A 96 -15.30 -5.03 -14.39
CA GLU A 96 -16.63 -4.76 -14.90
C GLU A 96 -17.35 -6.11 -14.98
N ARG A 97 -18.40 -6.27 -14.17
CA ARG A 97 -19.24 -7.45 -14.21
C ARG A 97 -19.81 -7.54 -15.62
N GLY A 98 -19.34 -8.51 -16.39
CA GLY A 98 -20.04 -9.00 -17.57
C GLY A 98 -21.46 -9.36 -17.12
N ARG A 99 -22.43 -8.61 -17.63
CA ARG A 99 -23.86 -8.90 -17.54
C ARG A 99 -24.10 -10.23 -18.24
N GLY A 100 -23.98 -11.33 -17.50
CA GLY A 100 -24.55 -12.62 -17.87
C GLY A 100 -26.05 -12.53 -17.68
N GLU A 101 -26.72 -11.89 -18.63
CA GLU A 101 -28.15 -12.09 -18.87
C GLU A 101 -28.29 -13.56 -19.33
N SER A 102 -28.63 -14.46 -18.41
CA SER A 102 -29.27 -15.72 -18.78
C SER A 102 -30.71 -15.60 -18.32
N ASP A 103 -31.50 -14.89 -19.14
CA ASP A 103 -32.94 -15.03 -19.16
C ASP A 103 -33.31 -16.19 -20.11
N ASP A 104 -34.45 -16.81 -19.81
CA ASP A 104 -35.18 -17.82 -20.59
C ASP A 104 -34.79 -19.30 -20.38
N ARG A 105 -35.42 -19.93 -19.37
CA ARG A 105 -36.56 -20.88 -19.53
C ARG A 105 -37.02 -21.48 -18.20
#